data_AF-A0A3C0TJL1-F1
#
_entry.id   AF-A0A3C0TJL1-F1
#
_cell.length_a   1.000
_cell.length_b   1.000
_cell.length_c   1.000
_cell.angle_alpha   90.00
_cell.angle_beta   90.00
_cell.angle_gamma   90.00
#
_symmetry.space_group_name_H-M   'P 1'
#
loop_
_entity.id
_entity.type
_entity.pdbx_description
1 polymer ?
#
loop_
_entity_poly.entity_id
_entity_poly.type
_entity_poly.pdbx_seq_one_letter_code
_entity_poly.pdbx_strand_id
1 'polypeptide(L)' 'MFELERNAVTGVESDAGKRPIGEMLLEGELIIPHDLEFALEQQKYSKEPLGEILVRMGALNQSDLDAVLAQQGTLFTFSS' A
#
# COMPACT_ATOMS: atom_id res chain seq x y z
N MET A 1 -11.26 6.12 38.06
CA MET A 1 -10.85 4.70 38.16
C MET A 1 -10.94 4.13 36.75
N PHE A 2 -9.77 3.93 36.14
CA PHE A 2 -9.48 3.37 34.81
C PHE A 2 -10.13 4.01 33.57
N GLU A 3 -9.67 5.22 33.25
CA GLU A 3 -9.44 5.64 31.87
C GLU A 3 -7.95 5.40 31.61
N LEU A 4 -7.61 4.46 30.71
CA LEU A 4 -6.24 4.28 30.23
C LEU A 4 -6.30 3.80 28.77
N GLU A 5 -6.39 4.80 27.89
CA GLU A 5 -5.58 4.94 26.67
C GLU A 5 -5.12 3.64 26.01
N ARG A 6 -5.97 3.11 25.12
CA ARG A 6 -5.50 2.20 24.07
C ARG A 6 -4.90 3.04 22.94
N ASN A 7 -3.65 3.38 23.17
CA ASN A 7 -2.69 4.00 22.27
C ASN A 7 -2.75 3.43 20.83
N ALA A 8 -2.95 4.36 19.87
CA ALA A 8 -2.48 4.39 18.49
C ALA A 8 -2.54 3.11 17.64
N VAL A 9 -3.62 2.97 16.84
CA VAL A 9 -3.54 2.28 15.56
C VAL A 9 -3.24 3.30 14.46
N THR A 10 -1.94 3.42 14.18
CA THR A 10 -1.31 3.74 12.90
C THR A 10 -1.77 5.01 12.18
N GLY A 11 -0.99 6.08 12.37
CA GLY A 11 -0.89 7.14 11.38
C GLY A 11 -0.34 6.59 10.06
N VAL A 12 -1.18 6.62 9.03
CA VAL A 12 -0.73 6.82 7.65
C VAL A 12 -1.15 8.23 7.25
N GLU A 13 -0.48 9.21 7.85
CA GLU A 13 -0.42 10.57 7.31
C GLU A 13 0.42 10.49 6.02
N SER A 14 -0.18 10.02 4.94
CA SER A 14 0.46 10.00 3.63
C SER A 14 0.24 11.33 2.95
N ASP A 15 1.37 11.96 2.61
CA ASP A 15 1.54 13.24 1.94
C ASP A 15 0.51 13.51 0.81
N ALA A 16 0.02 14.74 0.80
CA ALA A 16 -1.10 15.24 0.02
C ALA A 16 -1.04 14.91 -1.48
N GLY A 17 -1.95 14.05 -1.95
CA GLY A 17 -2.41 14.04 -3.35
C GLY A 17 -2.32 12.71 -4.11
N LYS A 18 -1.61 11.70 -3.60
CA LYS A 18 -1.56 10.36 -4.21
C LYS A 18 -2.07 9.30 -3.26
N ARG A 19 -3.18 8.65 -3.63
CA ARG A 19 -3.71 7.47 -2.93
C ARG A 19 -2.62 6.39 -2.87
N PRO A 20 -2.32 5.80 -1.70
CA PRO A 20 -1.30 4.78 -1.57
C PRO A 20 -1.74 3.50 -2.31
N ILE A 21 -0.78 2.82 -2.93
CA ILE A 21 -1.09 1.64 -3.75
C ILE A 21 -1.65 0.49 -2.92
N GLY A 22 -1.23 0.36 -1.66
CA GLY A 22 -1.74 -0.66 -0.75
C GLY A 22 -3.26 -0.58 -0.54
N GLU A 23 -3.81 0.63 -0.41
CA GLU A 23 -5.27 0.80 -0.28
C GLU A 23 -5.99 0.48 -1.59
N MET A 24 -5.46 0.90 -2.75
CA MET A 24 -6.05 0.55 -4.05
C MET A 24 -6.09 -0.95 -4.30
N LEU A 25 -5.04 -1.67 -3.87
CA LEU A 25 -4.97 -3.11 -3.99
C LEU A 25 -5.97 -3.82 -3.07
N LEU A 26 -6.22 -3.28 -1.88
CA LEU A 26 -7.26 -3.79 -0.97
C LEU A 26 -8.67 -3.50 -1.50
N GLU A 27 -8.92 -2.28 -1.98
CA GLU A 27 -10.20 -1.89 -2.59
C GLU A 27 -10.52 -2.74 -3.83
N GLY A 28 -9.49 -3.13 -4.59
CA GLY A 28 -9.62 -3.99 -5.76
C GLY A 28 -9.75 -5.48 -5.46
N GLU A 29 -9.77 -5.91 -4.19
CA GLU A 29 -9.70 -7.32 -3.77
C GLU A 29 -8.50 -8.07 -4.40
N LEU A 30 -7.45 -7.35 -4.77
CA LEU A 30 -6.24 -7.90 -5.37
C LEU A 30 -5.29 -8.48 -4.32
N ILE A 31 -5.35 -7.96 -3.10
CA ILE A 31 -4.63 -8.44 -1.93
C ILE A 31 -5.57 -8.44 -0.72
N ILE A 32 -5.19 -9.16 0.33
CA ILE A 32 -5.87 -9.11 1.63
C ILE A 32 -5.09 -8.21 2.63
N PRO A 33 -5.74 -7.68 3.68
CA PRO A 33 -5.09 -6.82 4.67
C PRO A 33 -3.85 -7.44 5.28
N HIS A 34 -3.91 -8.75 5.56
CA HIS A 34 -2.81 -9.51 6.12
C HIS A 34 -1.56 -9.52 5.22
N ASP A 35 -1.73 -9.65 3.90
CA ASP A 35 -0.61 -9.64 2.96
C ASP A 35 -0.01 -8.24 2.82
N LEU A 36 -0.86 -7.20 2.88
CA LEU A 36 -0.42 -5.82 2.89
C LEU A 36 0.44 -5.52 4.13
N GLU A 37 -0.02 -5.93 5.31
CA GLU A 37 0.72 -5.76 6.56
C GLU A 37 2.07 -6.46 6.50
N PHE A 38 2.11 -7.72 6.06
CA PHE A 38 3.34 -8.48 5.91
C PHE A 38 4.30 -7.84 4.89
N ALA A 39 3.77 -7.34 3.76
CA ALA A 39 4.57 -6.63 2.76
C ALA A 39 5.14 -5.31 3.31
N LEU A 40 4.38 -4.57 4.11
CA LEU A 40 4.82 -3.33 4.76
C LEU A 40 5.92 -3.60 5.80
N GLU A 41 5.80 -4.69 6.56
CA GLU A 41 6.87 -5.11 7.48
C GLU A 41 8.15 -5.42 6.70
N GLN A 42 8.06 -6.20 5.62
CA GLN A 42 9.20 -6.53 4.78
C GLN A 42 9.80 -5.28 4.10
N GLN A 43 8.98 -4.30 3.72
CA GLN A 43 9.43 -3.03 3.17
C GLN A 43 10.25 -2.19 4.16
N LYS A 44 10.06 -2.37 5.47
CA LYS A 44 10.91 -1.68 6.47
C LYS A 44 12.34 -2.18 6.44
N TYR A 45 12.53 -3.48 6.13
CA TYR A 45 13.82 -4.13 6.08
C TYR A 45 14.41 -4.19 4.67
N SER A 46 13.55 -4.13 3.64
CA SER A 46 13.94 -4.14 2.24
C SER A 46 13.74 -2.77 1.58
N LYS A 47 14.71 -2.30 0.80
CA LYS A 47 14.58 -1.05 0.03
C LYS A 47 13.70 -1.18 -1.23
N GLU A 48 12.88 -2.22 -1.29
CA GLU A 48 12.05 -2.55 -2.44
C GLU A 48 10.69 -1.87 -2.34
N PRO A 49 10.03 -1.56 -3.48
CA PRO A 49 8.70 -1.01 -3.45
C PRO A 49 7.69 -2.08 -3.00
N LEU A 50 6.67 -1.64 -2.26
CA LEU A 50 5.63 -2.49 -1.69
C LEU A 50 4.99 -3.45 -2.71
N GLY A 51 4.76 -2.97 -3.93
CA GLY A 51 4.23 -3.79 -5.03
C GLY A 51 5.11 -4.97 -5.40
N GLU A 52 6.43 -4.76 -5.55
CA GLU A 52 7.38 -5.83 -5.88
C GLU A 52 7.45 -6.88 -4.76
N ILE A 53 7.34 -6.43 -3.50
CA ILE A 53 7.30 -7.32 -2.33
C ILE A 53 6.04 -8.20 -2.39
N LEU A 54 4.87 -7.60 -2.66
CA LEU A 54 3.60 -8.33 -2.81
C LEU A 54 3.67 -9.36 -3.95
N VAL A 55 4.30 -9.01 -5.08
CA VAL A 55 4.49 -9.93 -6.20
C VAL A 55 5.45 -11.07 -5.86
N ARG A 56 6.59 -10.75 -5.23
CA ARG A 56 7.56 -11.77 -4.82
C ARG A 56 6.95 -12.78 -3.83
N MET A 57 6.08 -12.31 -2.95
CA MET A 57 5.40 -13.17 -1.97
C MET A 57 4.28 -14.01 -2.59
N GLY A 58 3.91 -13.75 -3.84
CA GLY A 58 2.81 -14.42 -4.53
C GLY A 58 1.43 -13.92 -4.10
N ALA A 59 1.37 -12.81 -3.34
CA ALA A 59 0.12 -12.19 -2.90
C ALA A 59 -0.53 -11.34 -4.00
N LEU A 60 0.25 -10.90 -4.99
CA LEU A 60 -0.19 -10.08 -6.11
C LEU A 60 0.46 -10.56 -7.42
N ASN A 61 -0.23 -10.50 -8.55
CA ASN A 61 0.44 -10.76 -9.83
C ASN A 61 1.10 -9.50 -10.37
N GLN A 62 2.19 -9.67 -11.12
CA GLN A 62 2.87 -8.57 -11.80
C GLN A 62 1.92 -7.77 -12.71
N SER A 63 1.00 -8.45 -13.40
CA SER A 63 0.02 -7.81 -14.29
C SER A 63 -0.98 -6.93 -13.54
N ASP A 64 -1.44 -7.37 -12.36
CA ASP A 64 -2.37 -6.62 -11.51
C ASP A 64 -1.67 -5.42 -10.88
N LEU A 65 -0.41 -5.60 -10.46
CA LEU A 65 0.43 -4.51 -9.98
C LEU A 65 0.63 -3.44 -11.06
N ASP A 66 0.95 -3.85 -12.30
CA ASP A 66 1.15 -2.92 -13.42
C ASP A 66 -0.11 -2.10 -13.73
N ALA A 67 -1.28 -2.75 -13.71
CA ALA A 67 -2.56 -2.08 -13.92
C ALA A 67 -2.82 -0.99 -12.85
N VAL A 68 -2.56 -1.31 -11.58
CA VAL A 68 -2.77 -0.37 -10.47
C VAL A 68 -1.72 0.75 -10.49
N LEU A 69 -0.47 0.43 -10.82
CA LEU A 69 0.61 1.43 -10.99
C LEU A 69 0.32 2.37 -12.16
N ALA A 70 -0.22 1.88 -13.28
CA ALA A 70 -0.65 2.71 -14.40
C ALA A 70 -1.78 3.66 -13.97
N GLN A 71 -2.73 3.17 -13.19
CA GLN A 71 -3.82 3.98 -12.63
C GLN A 71 -3.31 5.05 -11.65
N GLN A 72 -2.29 4.73 -10.83
CA GLN A 72 -1.66 5.68 -9.91
C GLN A 72 -0.78 6.72 -10.64
N GLY A 73 -0.02 6.29 -11.65
CA GLY A 73 0.92 7.11 -12.42
C GLY A 73 0.24 8.12 -13.34
N THR A 74 -0.97 7.82 -13.81
CA THR A 74 -1.74 8.69 -14.72
C THR A 74 -2.21 10.00 -14.05
N LEU A 75 -2.17 10.10 -12.71
CA LEU A 75 -2.70 11.26 -11.98
C LEU A 75 -1.75 12.48 -11.94
N PHE A 76 -0.58 12.48 -12.60
CA PHE A 76 0.39 13.59 -12.46
C PHE A 76 1.14 13.94 -13.77
N THR A 77 0.47 14.45 -14.81
CA THR A 77 1.17 15.23 -15.87
C THR A 77 0.34 16.25 -16.66
N PHE A 78 -0.80 16.73 -16.15
CA PHE A 78 -1.51 17.85 -16.79
C PHE A 78 -1.75 18.98 -15.80
N SER A 79 -0.67 19.66 -15.39
CA SER A 79 -0.78 21.06 -14.96
C SER A 79 0.11 21.88 -15.88
N SER A 80 -0.52 22.49 -16.89
CA SER A 80 0.03 23.61 -17.69
C SER A 80 0.03 24.90 -16.89
#